data_AF-A0A662SJN8-F1
#
_entry.id   AF-A0A662SJN8-F1
#
_cell.length_a   1.000
_cell.length_b   1.000
_cell.length_c   1.000
_cell.angle_alpha   90.00
_cell.angle_beta   90.00
_cell.angle_gamma   90.00
#
_symmetry.space_group_name_H-M   'P 1'
#
loop_
_entity.id
_entity.type
_entity.pdbx_description
1 polymer ?
#
loop_
_entity_poly.entity_id
_entity_poly.type
_entity_poly.pdbx_seq_one_letter_code
_entity_poly.pdbx_strand_id
1 'polypeptide(L)'
;GFPTDAMYNFNPAMVTPTGSSTLYITAGTTPGTFTILIRAIGGGVEKTATFTLVIEAPKKCVIATVAYGSELSPEVQVLREFRDDFVMKTFAGQQFMRAFNAFYYSWSTSVANLISKHDSLKSLCKVAIYPLIGTLEIASQASTKLMPSHPELAVTLAGIVSSLLLGLIYLTPTLIPITVILKKSERMLSSNLIIRLLITSLFSSLLILAIGELLLIPSLALIGSSALVLSTLPLLALPLSFSITKRLK
;
A
#
# COMPACT_ATOMS: atom_id res chain seq x y z
N GLY A 1 31.89 -2.69 -5.97
CA GLY A 1 30.44 -2.95 -6.01
C GLY A 1 29.67 -1.95 -5.18
N PHE A 2 29.99 -0.66 -5.26
CA PHE A 2 29.13 0.41 -4.74
C PHE A 2 28.19 0.83 -5.89
N PRO A 3 26.91 1.16 -5.63
CA PRO A 3 26.00 1.60 -6.68
C PRO A 3 26.59 2.83 -7.40
N THR A 4 26.49 2.87 -8.72
CA THR A 4 27.09 3.95 -9.54
C THR A 4 26.42 5.31 -9.32
N ASP A 5 25.20 5.30 -8.81
CA ASP A 5 24.36 6.47 -8.51
C ASP A 5 24.26 6.77 -7.01
N ALA A 6 24.96 6.03 -6.16
CA ALA A 6 25.05 6.34 -4.73
C ALA A 6 26.24 7.27 -4.45
N MET A 7 26.20 7.98 -3.31
CA MET A 7 27.32 8.78 -2.80
C MET A 7 27.68 8.35 -1.39
N TYR A 8 28.95 8.51 -1.01
CA TYR A 8 29.40 8.25 0.35
C TYR A 8 30.40 9.31 0.83
N ASN A 9 30.45 9.55 2.14
CA ASN A 9 31.43 10.43 2.76
C ASN A 9 31.76 9.96 4.19
N PHE A 10 33.02 10.08 4.59
CA PHE A 10 33.46 9.89 5.98
C PHE A 10 33.66 11.26 6.64
N ASN A 11 33.09 11.47 7.82
CA ASN A 11 33.29 12.70 8.58
C ASN A 11 33.65 12.41 10.05
N PRO A 12 34.86 12.78 10.51
CA PRO A 12 35.99 13.28 9.70
C PRO A 12 36.61 12.16 8.83
N ALA A 13 37.20 12.51 7.69
CA ALA A 13 37.84 11.53 6.79
C ALA A 13 39.13 10.91 7.37
N MET A 14 39.75 11.58 8.36
CA MET A 14 40.94 11.13 9.07
C MET A 14 40.73 11.32 10.57
N VAL A 15 41.21 10.38 11.38
CA VAL A 15 41.12 10.41 12.84
C VAL A 15 42.51 10.19 13.44
N THR A 16 42.83 10.91 14.52
CA THR A 16 44.00 10.58 15.36
C THR A 16 43.51 9.67 16.48
N PRO A 17 44.08 8.47 16.68
CA PRO A 17 43.67 7.60 17.76
C PRO A 17 43.91 8.25 19.15
N THR A 18 42.96 8.23 20.08
CA THR A 18 41.59 7.68 19.96
C THR A 18 40.63 8.66 19.28
N GLY A 19 39.95 8.23 18.21
CA GLY A 19 38.96 9.03 17.50
C GLY A 19 37.96 8.17 16.71
N SER A 20 36.84 8.77 16.30
CA SER A 20 35.78 8.11 15.52
C SER A 20 35.47 8.88 14.23
N SER A 21 35.00 8.15 13.22
CA SER A 21 34.55 8.69 11.94
C SER A 21 33.21 8.06 11.59
N THR A 22 32.27 8.86 11.07
CA THR A 22 30.96 8.40 10.65
C THR A 22 30.89 8.32 9.12
N LEU A 23 30.45 7.17 8.60
CA LEU A 23 30.15 6.96 7.19
C LEU A 23 28.72 7.40 6.90
N TYR A 24 28.56 8.42 6.06
CA TYR A 24 27.29 8.87 5.50
C TYR A 24 27.15 8.28 4.10
N ILE A 25 25.98 7.71 3.80
CA ILE A 25 25.67 7.14 2.48
C ILE A 25 24.36 7.75 2.01
N THR A 26 24.37 8.30 0.80
CA THR A 26 23.17 8.66 0.05
C THR A 26 22.91 7.55 -0.96
N ALA A 27 21.85 6.77 -0.74
CA ALA A 27 21.49 5.69 -1.65
C ALA A 27 21.03 6.24 -3.01
N GLY A 28 21.40 5.55 -4.09
CA GLY A 28 20.90 5.80 -5.43
C GLY A 28 19.53 5.14 -5.68
N THR A 29 19.13 5.08 -6.94
CA THR A 29 17.87 4.48 -7.41
C THR A 29 18.05 3.10 -8.03
N THR A 30 19.29 2.69 -8.28
CA THR A 30 19.61 1.41 -8.93
C THR A 30 19.36 0.24 -7.96
N PRO A 31 18.36 -0.62 -8.22
CA PRO A 31 18.04 -1.71 -7.31
C PRO A 31 19.12 -2.77 -7.29
N GLY A 32 19.39 -3.35 -6.12
CA GLY A 32 20.36 -4.42 -5.99
C GLY A 32 20.87 -4.62 -4.56
N THR A 33 21.63 -5.69 -4.39
CA THR A 33 22.36 -5.99 -3.16
C THR A 33 23.83 -5.71 -3.39
N PHE A 34 24.38 -4.78 -2.60
CA PHE A 34 25.75 -4.29 -2.74
C PHE A 34 26.53 -4.62 -1.47
N THR A 35 27.59 -5.41 -1.60
CA THR A 35 28.54 -5.65 -0.50
C THR A 35 29.55 -4.51 -0.47
N ILE A 36 29.49 -3.71 0.58
CA ILE A 36 30.36 -2.54 0.74
C ILE A 36 31.53 -2.91 1.64
N LEU A 37 32.73 -2.62 1.17
CA LEU A 37 33.98 -2.81 1.90
C LEU A 37 34.46 -1.45 2.43
N ILE A 38 34.56 -1.35 3.75
CA ILE A 38 35.15 -0.23 4.47
C ILE A 38 36.61 -0.59 4.77
N ARG A 39 37.54 0.28 4.41
CA ARG A 39 38.97 0.10 4.68
C ARG A 39 39.50 1.26 5.52
N ALA A 40 40.18 0.95 6.62
CA ALA A 40 40.87 1.90 7.47
C ALA A 40 42.37 1.56 7.53
N ILE A 41 43.22 2.57 7.39
CA ILE A 41 44.70 2.43 7.39
C ILE A 41 45.27 3.42 8.40
N GLY A 42 46.14 2.95 9.30
CA GLY A 42 46.82 3.79 10.28
C GLY A 42 47.93 3.03 11.01
N GLY A 43 49.05 3.70 11.28
CA GLY A 43 50.17 3.11 12.02
C GLY A 43 50.80 1.86 11.37
N GLY A 44 50.72 1.74 10.04
CA GLY A 44 51.18 0.55 9.29
C GLY A 44 50.22 -0.65 9.34
N VAL A 45 49.05 -0.51 9.96
CA VAL A 45 48.02 -1.55 10.05
C VAL A 45 46.85 -1.20 9.15
N GLU A 46 46.35 -2.19 8.41
CA GLU A 46 45.11 -2.11 7.64
C GLU A 46 44.04 -2.96 8.31
N LYS A 47 42.83 -2.42 8.43
CA LYS A 47 41.64 -3.17 8.85
C LYS A 47 40.50 -2.94 7.88
N THR A 48 39.74 -3.98 7.62
CA THR A 48 38.55 -3.94 6.76
C THR A 48 37.30 -4.38 7.51
N ALA A 49 36.17 -3.75 7.20
CA ALA A 49 34.84 -4.18 7.62
C ALA A 49 33.93 -4.26 6.40
N THR A 50 32.92 -5.12 6.45
CA THR A 50 31.92 -5.21 5.36
C THR A 50 30.52 -5.07 5.91
N PHE A 51 29.63 -4.50 5.10
CA PHE A 51 28.20 -4.53 5.35
C PHE A 51 27.44 -4.64 4.02
N THR A 52 26.18 -5.06 4.10
CA THR A 52 25.32 -5.22 2.94
C THR A 52 24.37 -4.04 2.83
N LEU A 53 24.44 -3.33 1.70
CA LEU A 53 23.46 -2.31 1.32
C LEU A 53 22.45 -2.94 0.37
N VAL A 54 21.17 -2.92 0.73
CA VAL A 54 20.08 -3.38 -0.13
C VAL A 54 19.30 -2.16 -0.62
N ILE A 55 19.30 -1.91 -1.93
CA ILE A 55 18.44 -0.93 -2.58
C ILE A 55 17.27 -1.70 -3.19
N GLU A 56 16.07 -1.56 -2.60
CA GLU A 56 14.88 -2.23 -3.13
C GLU A 56 14.43 -1.62 -4.46
N ALA A 57 13.98 -2.48 -5.38
CA ALA A 57 13.33 -1.99 -6.59
C ALA A 57 12.06 -1.21 -6.23
N PRO A 58 11.77 -0.10 -6.93
CA PRO A 58 10.52 0.59 -6.72
C PRO A 58 9.37 -0.39 -6.95
N LYS A 59 8.44 -0.42 -6.01
CA LYS A 59 7.23 -1.23 -6.13
C LYS A 59 6.48 -0.75 -7.39
N LYS A 60 5.98 -1.66 -8.22
CA LYS A 60 5.34 -1.37 -9.53
C LYS A 60 3.87 -1.72 -9.52
N CYS A 61 3.04 -0.93 -10.19
CA CYS A 61 1.63 -1.29 -10.43
C CYS A 61 1.51 -2.39 -11.51
N VAL A 62 2.11 -3.56 -11.29
CA VAL A 62 2.42 -4.57 -12.33
C VAL A 62 1.22 -4.99 -13.17
N ILE A 63 0.04 -5.15 -12.57
CA ILE A 63 -1.19 -5.48 -13.32
C ILE A 63 -1.59 -4.33 -14.24
N ALA A 64 -1.55 -3.09 -13.74
CA ALA A 64 -1.90 -1.91 -14.52
C ALA A 64 -0.86 -1.67 -15.63
N THR A 65 0.43 -1.77 -15.32
CA THR A 65 1.53 -1.68 -16.29
C THR A 65 1.35 -2.66 -17.44
N VAL A 66 1.03 -3.92 -17.15
CA VAL A 66 0.82 -4.92 -18.22
C VAL A 66 -0.48 -4.65 -18.99
N ALA A 67 -1.54 -4.23 -18.32
CA ALA A 67 -2.82 -3.91 -18.98
C ALA A 67 -2.69 -2.72 -19.95
N TYR A 68 -2.00 -1.66 -19.54
CA TYR A 68 -1.81 -0.43 -20.32
C TYR A 68 -0.53 -0.42 -21.18
N GLY A 69 0.34 -1.41 -20.99
CA GLY A 69 1.55 -1.61 -21.79
C GLY A 69 2.78 -0.79 -21.37
N SER A 70 2.64 0.14 -20.43
CA SER A 70 3.74 0.98 -19.96
C SER A 70 3.54 1.41 -18.51
N GLU A 71 4.63 1.61 -17.77
CA GLU A 71 4.57 2.30 -16.48
C GLU A 71 4.29 3.80 -16.65
N LEU A 72 4.59 4.34 -17.83
CA LEU A 72 4.42 5.75 -18.19
C LEU A 72 3.07 6.08 -18.85
N SER A 73 2.17 5.10 -18.99
CA SER A 73 0.81 5.38 -19.47
C SER A 73 0.07 6.29 -18.47
N PRO A 74 -0.76 7.23 -18.94
CA PRO A 74 -1.47 8.18 -18.06
C PRO A 74 -2.21 7.51 -16.90
N GLU A 75 -2.89 6.39 -17.15
CA GLU A 75 -3.68 5.67 -16.15
C GLU A 75 -2.81 5.08 -15.04
N VAL A 76 -1.63 4.58 -15.40
CA VAL A 76 -0.66 4.05 -14.43
C VAL A 76 0.01 5.20 -13.67
N GLN A 77 0.24 6.35 -14.30
CA GLN A 77 0.77 7.53 -13.61
C GLN A 77 -0.16 8.01 -12.51
N VAL A 78 -1.48 8.07 -12.74
CA VAL A 78 -2.43 8.45 -11.68
C VAL A 78 -2.33 7.53 -10.47
N LEU A 79 -2.20 6.21 -10.68
CA LEU A 79 -2.00 5.25 -9.59
C LEU A 79 -0.66 5.47 -8.87
N ARG A 80 0.40 5.82 -9.61
CA ARG A 80 1.72 6.10 -9.05
C ARG A 80 1.73 7.40 -8.26
N GLU A 81 1.13 8.47 -8.77
CA GLU A 81 1.01 9.76 -8.07
C GLU A 81 0.17 9.60 -6.79
N PHE A 82 -0.96 8.90 -6.87
CA PHE A 82 -1.74 8.58 -5.67
C PHE A 82 -0.90 7.85 -4.62
N ARG A 83 -0.10 6.86 -5.03
CA ARG A 83 0.77 6.13 -4.11
C ARG A 83 1.92 6.99 -3.59
N ASP A 84 2.74 7.52 -4.47
CA ASP A 84 4.02 8.14 -4.15
C ASP A 84 3.84 9.55 -3.59
N ASP A 85 2.94 10.34 -4.18
CA ASP A 85 2.76 11.74 -3.86
C ASP A 85 1.68 12.03 -2.83
N PHE A 86 0.83 11.06 -2.52
CA PHE A 86 -0.20 11.20 -1.50
C PHE A 86 -0.04 10.19 -0.37
N VAL A 87 -0.12 8.88 -0.65
CA VAL A 87 -0.07 7.85 0.41
C VAL A 87 1.31 7.77 1.08
N MET A 88 2.40 7.66 0.32
CA MET A 88 3.75 7.45 0.85
C MET A 88 4.33 8.65 1.58
N LYS A 89 3.70 9.84 1.49
CA LYS A 89 4.08 11.04 2.26
C LYS A 89 3.59 11.01 3.71
N THR A 90 2.85 9.98 4.10
CA THR A 90 2.26 9.84 5.44
C THR A 90 2.78 8.58 6.13
N PHE A 91 2.91 8.63 7.45
CA PHE A 91 3.29 7.49 8.27
C PHE A 91 2.26 6.37 8.17
N ALA A 92 0.97 6.68 8.29
CA ALA A 92 -0.12 5.71 8.15
C ALA A 92 -0.10 5.03 6.77
N GLY A 93 0.03 5.84 5.71
CA GLY A 93 0.09 5.35 4.33
C GLY A 93 1.30 4.46 4.07
N GLN A 94 2.48 4.81 4.59
CA GLN A 94 3.67 3.94 4.49
C GLN A 94 3.46 2.59 5.16
N GLN A 95 2.86 2.57 6.35
CA GLN A 95 2.61 1.30 7.06
C GLN A 95 1.53 0.46 6.38
N PHE A 96 0.47 1.08 5.88
CA PHE A 96 -0.52 0.42 5.03
C PHE A 96 0.14 -0.20 3.78
N MET A 97 0.97 0.58 3.07
CA MET A 97 1.64 0.11 1.86
C MET A 97 2.57 -1.08 2.10
N ARG A 98 3.15 -1.22 3.30
CA ARG A 98 3.91 -2.43 3.66
C ARG A 98 3.02 -3.67 3.65
N ALA A 99 1.87 -3.62 4.33
CA ALA A 99 0.92 -4.73 4.35
C ALA A 99 0.31 -4.98 2.97
N PHE A 100 -0.13 -3.92 2.29
CA PHE A 100 -0.70 -4.00 0.95
C PHE A 100 0.28 -4.59 -0.06
N ASN A 101 1.53 -4.14 -0.08
CA ASN A 101 2.54 -4.67 -1.01
C ASN A 101 2.82 -6.15 -0.75
N ALA A 102 2.94 -6.56 0.51
CA ALA A 102 3.15 -7.97 0.86
C ALA A 102 1.99 -8.85 0.33
N PHE A 103 0.75 -8.40 0.53
CA PHE A 103 -0.42 -9.08 -0.02
C PHE A 103 -0.45 -9.05 -1.55
N TYR A 104 -0.32 -7.88 -2.16
CA TYR A 104 -0.46 -7.66 -3.60
C TYR A 104 0.57 -8.45 -4.41
N TYR A 105 1.86 -8.33 -4.09
CA TYR A 105 2.92 -9.00 -4.86
C TYR A 105 2.99 -10.52 -4.61
N SER A 106 2.31 -11.05 -3.59
CA SER A 106 2.25 -12.50 -3.36
C SER A 106 1.54 -13.25 -4.50
N TRP A 107 0.68 -12.56 -5.27
CA TRP A 107 -0.07 -13.18 -6.38
C TRP A 107 -0.07 -12.34 -7.66
N SER A 108 0.08 -11.01 -7.58
CA SER A 108 -0.10 -10.11 -8.73
C SER A 108 0.91 -10.34 -9.85
N THR A 109 2.14 -10.75 -9.55
CA THR A 109 3.18 -11.03 -10.55
C THR A 109 2.79 -12.20 -11.47
N SER A 110 2.28 -13.29 -10.88
CA SER A 110 1.81 -14.46 -11.63
C SER A 110 0.61 -14.09 -12.51
N VAL A 111 -0.33 -13.30 -11.98
CA VAL A 111 -1.49 -12.80 -12.72
C VAL A 111 -1.07 -11.86 -13.85
N ALA A 112 -0.13 -10.96 -13.62
CA ALA A 112 0.40 -10.04 -14.63
C ALA A 112 1.04 -10.81 -15.81
N ASN A 113 1.75 -11.90 -15.54
CA ASN A 113 2.31 -12.76 -16.58
C ASN A 113 1.24 -13.51 -17.39
N LEU A 114 0.07 -13.77 -16.82
CA LEU A 114 -1.07 -14.31 -17.56
C LEU A 114 -1.71 -13.24 -18.45
N ILE A 115 -1.93 -12.04 -17.90
CA ILE A 115 -2.55 -10.91 -18.61
C ILE A 115 -1.68 -10.48 -19.80
N SER A 116 -0.35 -10.52 -19.68
CA SER A 116 0.56 -10.07 -20.75
C SER A 116 0.37 -10.85 -22.07
N LYS A 117 -0.07 -12.11 -21.97
CA LYS A 117 -0.25 -13.04 -23.08
C LYS A 117 -1.62 -12.92 -23.78
N HIS A 118 -2.59 -12.23 -23.18
CA HIS A 118 -3.97 -12.20 -23.68
C HIS A 118 -4.53 -10.78 -23.71
N ASP A 119 -4.78 -10.26 -24.91
CA ASP A 119 -5.30 -8.89 -25.09
C ASP A 119 -6.74 -8.71 -24.58
N SER A 120 -7.54 -9.78 -24.57
CA SER A 120 -8.86 -9.79 -23.93
C SER A 120 -8.76 -9.56 -22.42
N LEU A 121 -7.79 -10.21 -21.75
CA LEU A 121 -7.54 -10.00 -20.32
C LEU A 121 -7.02 -8.59 -20.04
N LYS A 122 -6.14 -8.04 -20.88
CA LYS A 122 -5.71 -6.64 -20.77
C LYS A 122 -6.91 -5.70 -20.83
N SER A 123 -7.82 -5.91 -21.77
CA SER A 123 -9.03 -5.09 -21.94
C SER A 123 -9.94 -5.17 -20.72
N LEU A 124 -10.16 -6.39 -20.19
CA LEU A 124 -10.92 -6.59 -18.95
C LEU A 124 -10.26 -5.88 -17.77
N CYS A 125 -8.92 -5.95 -17.64
CA CYS A 125 -8.19 -5.25 -16.62
C CYS A 125 -8.31 -3.72 -16.75
N LYS A 126 -8.27 -3.15 -17.96
CA LYS A 126 -8.48 -1.72 -18.16
C LYS A 126 -9.85 -1.28 -17.65
N VAL A 127 -10.91 -2.01 -18.03
CA VAL A 127 -12.28 -1.76 -17.55
C VAL A 127 -12.35 -1.90 -16.02
N ALA A 128 -11.72 -2.92 -15.45
CA ALA A 128 -11.69 -3.13 -14.01
C ALA A 128 -10.83 -2.09 -13.28
N ILE A 129 -9.84 -1.44 -13.90
CA ILE A 129 -8.99 -0.42 -13.26
C ILE A 129 -9.62 0.97 -13.33
N TYR A 130 -10.46 1.25 -14.33
CA TYR A 130 -11.02 2.59 -14.52
C TYR A 130 -11.85 3.12 -13.31
N PRO A 131 -12.79 2.36 -12.71
CA PRO A 131 -13.48 2.83 -11.51
C PRO A 131 -12.54 3.01 -10.33
N LEU A 132 -11.55 2.13 -10.19
CA LEU A 132 -10.53 2.22 -9.14
C LEU A 132 -9.82 3.58 -9.22
N ILE A 133 -9.31 3.97 -10.39
CA ILE A 133 -8.67 5.28 -10.59
C ILE A 133 -9.60 6.41 -10.14
N GLY A 134 -10.83 6.45 -10.65
CA GLY A 134 -11.78 7.51 -10.32
C GLY A 134 -12.10 7.61 -8.82
N THR A 135 -12.26 6.47 -8.13
CA THR A 135 -12.51 6.48 -6.67
C THR A 135 -11.32 7.02 -5.88
N LEU A 136 -10.09 6.67 -6.26
CA LEU A 136 -8.88 7.13 -5.57
C LEU A 136 -8.63 8.62 -5.79
N GLU A 137 -8.86 9.14 -7.00
CA GLU A 137 -8.72 10.56 -7.31
C GLU A 137 -9.75 11.39 -6.55
N ILE A 138 -11.04 11.00 -6.60
CA ILE A 138 -12.10 11.73 -5.89
C ILE A 138 -11.83 11.72 -4.38
N ALA A 139 -11.47 10.57 -3.82
CA ALA A 139 -11.22 10.44 -2.39
C ALA A 139 -10.00 11.25 -1.93
N SER A 140 -8.89 11.21 -2.67
CA SER A 140 -7.68 11.99 -2.34
C SER A 140 -7.88 13.48 -2.50
N GLN A 141 -8.50 13.94 -3.59
CA GLN A 141 -8.79 15.36 -3.82
C GLN A 141 -9.79 15.92 -2.81
N ALA A 142 -10.85 15.17 -2.48
CA ALA A 142 -11.82 15.60 -1.47
C ALA A 142 -11.18 15.69 -0.09
N SER A 143 -10.38 14.68 0.30
CA SER A 143 -9.77 14.63 1.63
C SER A 143 -8.68 15.68 1.82
N THR A 144 -7.87 15.96 0.80
CA THR A 144 -6.87 17.04 0.84
C THR A 144 -7.52 18.41 0.93
N LYS A 145 -8.65 18.62 0.24
CA LYS A 145 -9.44 19.87 0.35
C LYS A 145 -10.05 20.05 1.75
N LEU A 146 -10.54 18.96 2.37
CA LEU A 146 -11.10 19.01 3.72
C LEU A 146 -10.03 19.23 4.79
N MET A 147 -8.87 18.58 4.64
CA MET A 147 -7.81 18.51 5.65
C MET A 147 -6.45 19.01 5.11
N PRO A 148 -6.33 20.27 4.65
CA PRO A 148 -5.13 20.76 3.95
C PRO A 148 -3.86 20.76 4.81
N SER A 149 -4.00 20.98 6.11
CA SER A 149 -2.88 21.04 7.06
C SER A 149 -2.62 19.72 7.80
N HIS A 150 -3.42 18.68 7.54
CA HIS A 150 -3.39 17.42 8.28
C HIS A 150 -3.28 16.20 7.34
N PRO A 151 -2.08 15.92 6.79
CA PRO A 151 -1.90 14.88 5.78
C PRO A 151 -2.24 13.47 6.27
N GLU A 152 -1.98 13.12 7.53
CA GLU A 152 -2.37 11.83 8.14
C GLU A 152 -3.90 11.64 8.21
N LEU A 153 -4.63 12.71 8.55
CA LEU A 153 -6.10 12.67 8.54
C LEU A 153 -6.64 12.60 7.11
N ALA A 154 -6.01 13.33 6.17
CA ALA A 154 -6.39 13.33 4.77
C ALA A 154 -6.23 11.93 4.14
N VAL A 155 -5.10 11.25 4.36
CA VAL A 155 -4.88 9.90 3.82
C VAL A 155 -5.83 8.89 4.45
N THR A 156 -6.10 9.00 5.75
CA THR A 156 -7.01 8.10 6.47
C THR A 156 -8.45 8.27 5.97
N LEU A 157 -8.91 9.51 5.82
CA LEU A 157 -10.22 9.81 5.25
C LEU A 157 -10.33 9.32 3.80
N ALA A 158 -9.30 9.57 2.97
CA ALA A 158 -9.28 9.10 1.60
C ALA A 158 -9.31 7.56 1.53
N GLY A 159 -8.61 6.88 2.44
CA GLY A 159 -8.64 5.43 2.60
C GLY A 159 -10.04 4.90 2.89
N ILE A 160 -10.75 5.51 3.85
CA ILE A 160 -12.14 5.17 4.20
C ILE A 160 -13.09 5.40 3.03
N VAL A 161 -13.02 6.56 2.38
CA VAL A 161 -13.91 6.89 1.25
C VAL A 161 -13.63 5.95 0.08
N SER A 162 -12.36 5.71 -0.25
CA SER A 162 -11.97 4.80 -1.33
C SER A 162 -12.44 3.38 -1.05
N SER A 163 -12.19 2.83 0.14
CA SER A 163 -12.60 1.47 0.47
C SER A 163 -14.12 1.29 0.45
N LEU A 164 -14.90 2.26 0.93
CA LEU A 164 -16.37 2.22 0.85
C LEU A 164 -16.85 2.18 -0.61
N LEU A 165 -16.30 3.04 -1.47
CA LEU A 165 -16.66 3.09 -2.89
C LEU A 165 -16.22 1.83 -3.64
N LEU A 166 -15.00 1.35 -3.40
CA LEU A 166 -14.49 0.10 -3.98
C LEU A 166 -15.31 -1.11 -3.52
N GLY A 167 -15.75 -1.12 -2.26
CA GLY A 167 -16.69 -2.09 -1.74
C GLY A 167 -17.99 -2.14 -2.55
N LEU A 168 -18.59 -0.99 -2.78
CA LEU A 168 -19.83 -0.89 -3.58
C LEU A 168 -19.62 -1.34 -5.03
N ILE A 169 -18.50 -0.97 -5.65
CA ILE A 169 -18.25 -1.23 -7.07
C ILE A 169 -17.86 -2.70 -7.31
N TYR A 170 -16.92 -3.24 -6.54
CA TYR A 170 -16.34 -4.56 -6.80
C TYR A 170 -16.91 -5.66 -5.90
N LEU A 171 -17.18 -5.34 -4.63
CA LEU A 171 -17.57 -6.35 -3.65
C LEU A 171 -19.09 -6.60 -3.68
N THR A 172 -19.93 -5.59 -3.89
CA THR A 172 -21.40 -5.81 -4.00
C THR A 172 -21.81 -6.81 -5.08
N PRO A 173 -21.39 -6.68 -6.36
CA PRO A 173 -21.84 -7.61 -7.40
C PRO A 173 -21.35 -9.04 -7.16
N THR A 174 -20.19 -9.22 -6.52
CA THR A 174 -19.66 -10.55 -6.18
C THR A 174 -20.33 -11.17 -4.96
N LEU A 175 -20.80 -10.34 -4.01
CA LEU A 175 -21.51 -10.81 -2.81
C LEU A 175 -22.94 -11.26 -3.10
N ILE A 176 -23.67 -10.64 -4.04
CA ILE A 176 -25.07 -10.98 -4.36
C ILE A 176 -25.30 -12.49 -4.60
N PRO A 177 -24.54 -13.17 -5.48
CA PRO A 177 -24.75 -14.62 -5.69
C PRO A 177 -24.45 -15.42 -4.41
N ILE A 178 -23.44 -15.01 -3.62
CA ILE A 178 -23.09 -15.67 -2.35
C ILE A 178 -24.24 -15.53 -1.35
N THR A 179 -24.79 -14.33 -1.19
CA THR A 179 -25.91 -14.09 -0.27
C THR A 179 -27.18 -14.79 -0.71
N VAL A 180 -27.44 -14.93 -2.01
CA VAL A 180 -28.57 -15.74 -2.54
C VAL A 180 -28.39 -17.22 -2.18
N ILE A 181 -27.20 -17.78 -2.36
CA ILE A 181 -26.89 -19.18 -1.99
C ILE A 181 -27.04 -19.39 -0.48
N LEU A 182 -26.52 -18.47 0.34
CA LEU A 182 -26.62 -18.55 1.80
C LEU A 182 -28.06 -18.44 2.30
N LYS A 183 -28.89 -17.60 1.66
CA LYS A 183 -30.34 -17.52 1.92
C LYS A 183 -31.01 -18.87 1.63
N LYS A 184 -30.74 -19.48 0.47
CA LYS A 184 -31.30 -20.80 0.10
C LYS A 184 -30.86 -21.93 1.05
N SER A 185 -29.66 -21.82 1.62
CA SER A 185 -29.13 -22.80 2.57
C SER A 185 -29.57 -22.56 4.03
N GLU A 186 -30.41 -21.54 4.32
CA GLU A 186 -30.78 -21.13 5.68
C GLU A 186 -29.56 -20.80 6.58
N ARG A 187 -28.42 -20.44 5.97
CA ARG A 187 -27.15 -20.11 6.65
C ARG A 187 -26.87 -18.62 6.70
N MET A 188 -27.85 -17.80 6.33
CA MET A 188 -27.65 -16.35 6.22
C MET A 188 -27.55 -15.74 7.62
N LEU A 189 -26.40 -15.12 7.93
CA LEU A 189 -26.22 -14.37 9.16
C LEU A 189 -27.17 -13.16 9.23
N SER A 190 -27.48 -12.73 10.45
CA SER A 190 -28.23 -11.49 10.67
C SER A 190 -27.44 -10.29 10.17
N SER A 191 -28.02 -9.54 9.22
CA SER A 191 -27.43 -8.32 8.67
C SER A 191 -27.09 -7.30 9.76
N ASN A 192 -27.89 -7.22 10.84
CA ASN A 192 -27.64 -6.29 11.94
C ASN A 192 -26.43 -6.68 12.77
N LEU A 193 -26.19 -7.99 12.95
CA LEU A 193 -25.01 -8.48 13.65
C LEU A 193 -23.73 -8.15 12.87
N ILE A 194 -23.74 -8.40 11.55
CA ILE A 194 -22.59 -8.11 10.68
C ILE A 194 -22.27 -6.62 10.69
N ILE A 195 -23.29 -5.75 10.53
CA ILE A 195 -23.09 -4.29 10.58
C ILE A 195 -22.47 -3.86 11.91
N ARG A 196 -22.97 -4.39 13.04
CA ARG A 196 -22.40 -4.08 14.37
C ARG A 196 -20.94 -4.49 14.46
N LEU A 197 -20.59 -5.70 14.00
CA LEU A 197 -19.20 -6.18 14.00
C LEU A 197 -18.27 -5.34 13.12
N LEU A 198 -18.73 -4.91 11.95
CA LEU A 198 -17.93 -4.06 11.07
C LEU A 198 -17.75 -2.66 11.66
N ILE A 199 -18.78 -2.09 12.28
CA ILE A 199 -18.70 -0.80 12.95
C ILE A 199 -17.75 -0.87 14.16
N THR A 200 -17.85 -1.90 15.00
CA THR A 200 -16.93 -2.05 16.14
C THR A 200 -15.50 -2.27 15.67
N SER A 201 -15.29 -3.07 14.62
CA SER A 201 -13.98 -3.26 14.01
C SER A 201 -13.42 -1.96 13.43
N LEU A 202 -14.25 -1.14 12.78
CA LEU A 202 -13.87 0.17 12.24
C LEU A 202 -13.39 1.09 13.37
N PHE A 203 -14.19 1.29 14.42
CA PHE A 203 -13.80 2.17 15.52
C PHE A 203 -12.56 1.67 16.27
N SER A 204 -12.43 0.36 16.46
CA SER A 204 -11.23 -0.23 17.05
C SER A 204 -10.00 0.01 16.18
N SER A 205 -10.11 -0.17 14.86
CA SER A 205 -9.00 0.06 13.92
C SER A 205 -8.57 1.52 13.86
N LEU A 206 -9.52 2.48 13.92
CA LEU A 206 -9.22 3.91 14.03
C LEU A 206 -8.47 4.23 15.32
N LEU A 207 -8.88 3.66 16.45
CA LEU A 207 -8.20 3.88 17.72
C LEU A 207 -6.77 3.32 17.68
N ILE A 208 -6.59 2.10 17.16
CA ILE A 208 -5.27 1.49 17.02
C ILE A 208 -4.38 2.32 16.10
N LEU A 209 -4.92 2.79 14.97
CA LEU A 209 -4.19 3.64 14.02
C LEU A 209 -3.79 4.96 14.66
N ALA A 210 -4.71 5.64 15.36
CA ALA A 210 -4.43 6.90 16.04
C ALA A 210 -3.34 6.75 17.12
N ILE A 211 -3.38 5.67 17.90
CA ILE A 211 -2.31 5.36 18.88
C ILE A 211 -0.98 5.09 18.16
N GLY A 212 -1.02 4.32 17.05
CA GLY A 212 0.14 4.01 16.24
C GLY A 212 0.80 5.25 15.63
N GLU A 213 0.00 6.19 15.14
CA GLU A 213 0.46 7.49 14.63
C GLU A 213 1.01 8.37 15.75
N LEU A 214 0.27 8.54 16.85
CA LEU A 214 0.66 9.41 17.97
C LEU A 214 1.98 8.97 18.62
N LEU A 215 2.17 7.65 18.77
CA LEU A 215 3.36 7.06 19.38
C LEU A 215 4.43 6.66 18.35
N LEU A 216 4.18 6.88 17.05
CA LEU A 216 5.04 6.47 15.94
C LEU A 216 5.43 4.98 15.99
N ILE A 217 4.48 4.11 16.39
CA ILE A 217 4.69 2.65 16.50
C ILE A 217 4.30 1.99 15.15
N PRO A 218 5.28 1.50 14.35
CA PRO A 218 5.01 1.02 12.99
C PRO A 218 4.04 -0.16 12.93
N SER A 219 4.16 -1.10 13.87
CA SER A 219 3.32 -2.30 13.91
C SER A 219 1.85 -1.97 14.18
N LEU A 220 1.57 -1.01 15.07
CA LEU A 220 0.20 -0.58 15.37
C LEU A 220 -0.41 0.16 14.19
N ALA A 221 0.32 1.09 13.57
CA ALA A 221 -0.17 1.78 12.38
C ALA A 221 -0.38 0.84 11.19
N LEU A 222 0.46 -0.19 11.03
CA LEU A 222 0.27 -1.24 10.02
C LEU A 222 -1.02 -2.02 10.25
N ILE A 223 -1.24 -2.49 11.49
CA ILE A 223 -2.45 -3.24 11.86
C ILE A 223 -3.69 -2.36 11.75
N GLY A 224 -3.64 -1.15 12.31
CA GLY A 224 -4.75 -0.20 12.34
C GLY A 224 -5.20 0.21 10.95
N SER A 225 -4.27 0.65 10.09
CA SER A 225 -4.58 1.05 8.71
C SER A 225 -5.11 -0.10 7.86
N SER A 226 -4.55 -1.30 7.99
CA SER A 226 -5.02 -2.49 7.26
C SER A 226 -6.40 -2.93 7.73
N ALA A 227 -6.63 -3.00 9.05
CA ALA A 227 -7.92 -3.36 9.62
C ALA A 227 -9.01 -2.31 9.29
N LEU A 228 -8.63 -1.04 9.20
CA LEU A 228 -9.54 0.02 8.78
C LEU A 228 -10.05 -0.20 7.36
N VAL A 229 -9.15 -0.50 6.41
CA VAL A 229 -9.55 -0.81 5.03
C VAL A 229 -10.41 -2.08 4.98
N LEU A 230 -10.03 -3.13 5.70
CA LEU A 230 -10.77 -4.41 5.71
C LEU A 230 -12.16 -4.30 6.36
N SER A 231 -12.35 -3.40 7.33
CA SER A 231 -13.66 -3.16 7.97
C SER A 231 -14.56 -2.26 7.14
N THR A 232 -14.00 -1.25 6.47
CA THR A 232 -14.74 -0.29 5.65
C THR A 232 -15.14 -0.84 4.27
N LEU A 233 -14.29 -1.64 3.62
CA LEU A 233 -14.56 -2.24 2.31
C LEU A 233 -15.91 -2.99 2.25
N PRO A 234 -16.27 -3.88 3.20
CA PRO A 234 -17.57 -4.56 3.19
C PRO A 234 -18.72 -3.76 3.82
N LEU A 235 -18.46 -2.61 4.47
CA LEU A 235 -19.41 -1.93 5.35
C LEU A 235 -20.70 -1.52 4.64
N LEU A 236 -20.61 -1.02 3.40
CA LEU A 236 -21.79 -0.71 2.59
C LEU A 236 -22.17 -1.86 1.65
N ALA A 237 -21.19 -2.64 1.21
CA ALA A 237 -21.39 -3.70 0.23
C ALA A 237 -22.26 -4.85 0.76
N LEU A 238 -22.01 -5.30 2.00
CA LEU A 238 -22.74 -6.40 2.61
C LEU A 238 -24.21 -6.06 2.88
N PRO A 239 -24.56 -4.95 3.58
CA PRO A 239 -25.95 -4.60 3.84
C PRO A 239 -26.76 -4.38 2.55
N LEU A 240 -26.14 -3.78 1.53
CA LEU A 240 -26.76 -3.60 0.23
C LEU A 240 -27.03 -4.95 -0.44
N SER A 241 -26.05 -5.86 -0.46
CA SER A 241 -26.24 -7.21 -1.02
C SER A 241 -27.36 -7.97 -0.32
N PHE A 242 -27.45 -7.94 1.02
CA PHE A 242 -28.55 -8.54 1.77
C PHE A 242 -29.91 -7.91 1.43
N SER A 243 -29.96 -6.59 1.29
CA SER A 243 -31.19 -5.87 0.96
C SER A 243 -31.70 -6.24 -0.44
N ILE A 244 -30.79 -6.38 -1.41
CA ILE A 244 -31.10 -6.86 -2.76
C ILE A 244 -31.59 -8.32 -2.71
N THR A 245 -30.86 -9.22 -2.03
CA THR A 245 -31.22 -10.64 -1.90
C THR A 245 -32.57 -10.87 -1.22
N LYS A 246 -32.96 -10.00 -0.28
CA LYS A 246 -34.31 -10.03 0.33
C LYS A 246 -35.41 -9.68 -0.66
N ARG A 247 -35.13 -8.85 -1.66
CA ARG A 247 -36.08 -8.43 -2.70
C ARG A 247 -36.14 -9.40 -3.89
N LEU A 248 -35.09 -10.18 -4.11
CA LEU A 248 -35.10 -11.28 -5.08
C LEU A 248 -36.03 -12.39 -4.56
N LYS A 249 -37.13 -12.61 -5.30
CA LYS A 249 -38.12 -13.67 -5.07
C LYS A 249 -37.50 -15.04 -5.33
#